data_AF-A0A497FSX1-F1
#
_entry.id   AF-A0A497FSX1-F1
#
_cell.length_a   1.000
_cell.length_b   1.000
_cell.length_c   1.000
_cell.angle_alpha   90.00
_cell.angle_beta   90.00
_cell.angle_gamma   90.00
#
_symmetry.space_group_name_H-M   'P 1'
#
loop_
_entity.id
_entity.type
_entity.pdbx_description
1 polymer ?
#
loop_
_entity_poly.entity_id
_entity_poly.type
_entity_poly.pdbx_seq_one_letter_code
_entity_poly.pdbx_strand_id
1 'polypeptide(L)'
;PSGHIYIYDSHAGGSGISYLLYQRLEEAFKRAHYLVSNCRCEDGCPRCIYSPYCGNNNKILSRRKAEYVLKEVILKKEAIAVIQERYGKPIV
;
A
#
# COMPACT_ATOMS: atom_id res chain seq x y z
N PRO A 1 -8.75 8.29 -10.56
CA PRO A 1 -8.67 7.46 -9.33
C PRO A 1 -8.40 8.33 -8.10
N SER A 2 -9.22 8.18 -7.06
CA SER A 2 -9.07 8.93 -5.81
C SER A 2 -7.96 8.39 -4.88
N GLY A 3 -7.18 7.40 -5.34
CA GLY A 3 -5.95 6.95 -4.69
C GLY A 3 -6.14 6.06 -3.45
N HIS A 4 -7.28 5.39 -3.29
CA HIS A 4 -7.50 4.50 -2.14
C HIS A 4 -6.81 3.15 -2.30
N ILE A 5 -6.28 2.66 -1.19
CA ILE A 5 -5.67 1.33 -1.07
C ILE A 5 -6.44 0.57 0.00
N TYR A 6 -6.84 -0.66 -0.32
CA TYR A 6 -7.53 -1.56 0.59
C TYR A 6 -6.66 -2.77 0.87
N ILE A 7 -6.63 -3.22 2.12
CA ILE A 7 -5.96 -4.45 2.54
C ILE A 7 -6.99 -5.28 3.29
N TYR A 8 -7.21 -6.51 2.84
CA TYR A 8 -8.22 -7.41 3.38
C TYR A 8 -7.72 -8.85 3.32
N ASP A 9 -8.30 -9.71 4.16
CA ASP A 9 -8.01 -11.13 4.18
C ASP A 9 -8.77 -11.82 3.05
N SER A 10 -8.07 -12.61 2.22
CA SER A 10 -8.70 -13.38 1.15
C SER A 10 -9.41 -14.66 1.65
N HIS A 11 -9.19 -15.04 2.91
CA HIS A 11 -9.83 -16.20 3.53
C HIS A 11 -11.28 -15.88 3.91
N ALA A 12 -12.21 -16.79 3.57
CA ALA A 12 -13.62 -16.67 3.96
C ALA A 12 -13.74 -16.64 5.49
N GLY A 13 -14.49 -15.66 6.02
CA GLY A 13 -14.61 -15.43 7.47
C GLY A 13 -13.46 -14.63 8.10
N GLY A 14 -12.37 -14.38 7.36
CA GLY A 14 -11.22 -13.59 7.81
C GLY A 14 -10.21 -14.42 8.61
N SER A 15 -8.93 -14.20 8.35
CA SER A 15 -7.83 -14.86 9.09
C SER A 15 -7.29 -14.00 10.23
N GLY A 16 -7.64 -12.72 10.27
CA GLY A 16 -7.16 -11.74 11.26
C GLY A 16 -5.85 -11.06 10.87
N ILE A 17 -5.28 -11.36 9.70
CA ILE A 17 -3.99 -10.80 9.25
C ILE A 17 -4.12 -9.30 9.00
N SER A 18 -5.19 -8.88 8.33
CA SER A 18 -5.46 -7.46 8.06
C SER A 18 -5.68 -6.67 9.34
N TYR A 19 -6.32 -7.28 10.35
CA TYR A 19 -6.46 -6.67 11.69
C TYR A 19 -5.10 -6.52 12.39
N LEU A 20 -4.27 -7.57 12.36
CA LEU A 20 -2.91 -7.53 12.91
C LEU A 20 -2.04 -6.46 12.24
N LEU A 21 -2.14 -6.35 10.91
CA LEU A 21 -1.45 -5.34 10.12
C LEU A 21 -1.90 -3.93 10.49
N TYR A 22 -3.22 -3.72 10.65
CA TYR A 22 -3.78 -2.43 11.04
C TYR A 22 -3.20 -1.94 12.37
N GLN A 23 -3.08 -2.83 13.37
CA GLN A 23 -2.46 -2.50 14.66
C GLN A 23 -0.97 -2.11 14.54
N ARG A 24 -0.29 -2.47 13.46
CA ARG A 24 1.15 -2.22 13.21
C ARG A 24 1.39 -1.44 11.92
N LEU A 25 0.41 -0.65 11.50
CA LEU A 25 0.43 -0.04 10.17
C LEU A 25 1.63 0.91 9.98
N GLU A 26 1.99 1.68 11.00
CA GLU A 26 3.17 2.54 10.98
C GLU A 26 4.47 1.76 10.76
N GLU A 27 4.62 0.62 11.42
CA GLU A 27 5.79 -0.25 11.28
C GLU A 27 5.85 -0.86 9.88
N ALA A 28 4.69 -1.24 9.33
CA ALA A 28 4.58 -1.74 7.98
C ALA A 28 5.02 -0.68 6.95
N PHE A 29 4.60 0.58 7.11
CA PHE A 29 5.06 1.67 6.23
C PHE A 29 6.56 1.93 6.35
N LYS A 30 7.12 1.94 7.57
CA LYS A 30 8.57 2.09 7.77
C LYS A 30 9.35 0.97 7.08
N ARG A 31 8.89 -0.28 7.18
CA ARG A 31 9.50 -1.44 6.48
C ARG A 31 9.38 -1.32 4.96
N ALA A 32 8.21 -0.92 4.45
CA ALA A 32 8.03 -0.70 3.03
C ALA A 32 8.96 0.41 2.50
N HIS A 33 9.06 1.53 3.21
CA HIS A 33 9.98 2.62 2.87
C HIS A 33 11.44 2.14 2.87
N TYR A 34 11.85 1.36 3.88
CA TYR A 34 13.19 0.79 3.94
C TYR A 34 13.51 -0.07 2.72
N LEU A 35 12.60 -0.97 2.31
CA LEU A 35 12.78 -1.83 1.13
C LEU A 35 12.92 -1.01 -0.17
N VAL A 36 12.07 0.00 -0.34
CA VAL A 36 12.03 0.82 -1.56
C VAL A 36 13.24 1.75 -1.65
N SER A 37 13.63 2.40 -0.55
CA SER A 37 14.75 3.36 -0.49
C SER A 37 16.13 2.69 -0.61
N ASN A 38 16.29 1.46 -0.13
CA ASN A 38 17.56 0.73 -0.21
C ASN A 38 17.73 -0.09 -1.50
N CYS A 39 16.74 -0.10 -2.38
CA CYS A 39 16.85 -0.85 -3.63
C CYS A 39 17.75 -0.12 -4.64
N ARG A 40 18.70 -0.85 -5.23
CA ARG A 40 19.68 -0.32 -6.20
C ARG A 40 19.21 -0.36 -7.67
N CYS A 41 17.93 -0.59 -7.94
CA CYS A 41 17.41 -0.57 -9.30
C CYS A 41 17.11 0.85 -9.77
N GLU A 42 17.07 1.05 -11.09
CA GLU A 42 16.86 2.36 -11.70
C GLU A 42 15.51 2.98 -11.31
N ASP A 43 14.40 2.28 -11.58
CA ASP A 43 13.05 2.72 -11.17
C ASP A 43 12.02 1.57 -10.97
N GLY A 44 12.47 0.35 -10.68
CA GLY A 44 11.59 -0.77 -10.37
C GLY A 44 12.21 -2.13 -10.65
N CYS A 45 11.94 -3.13 -9.81
CA CYS A 45 12.36 -4.51 -10.03
C CYS A 45 11.58 -5.50 -9.14
N PRO A 46 11.73 -6.83 -9.35
CA PRO A 46 11.14 -7.89 -8.52
C PRO A 46 11.49 -7.84 -7.02
N ARG A 47 12.56 -7.13 -6.63
CA ARG A 47 12.97 -7.04 -5.23
C ARG A 47 12.29 -5.91 -4.46
N CYS A 48 11.64 -4.96 -5.14
CA CYS A 48 11.06 -3.79 -4.49
C CYS A 48 9.57 -3.59 -4.77
N ILE A 49 9.15 -3.47 -6.03
CA ILE A 49 7.80 -3.00 -6.37
C ILE A 49 7.07 -3.88 -7.38
N TYR A 50 7.73 -4.83 -8.04
CA TYR A 50 7.03 -5.70 -9.00
C TYR A 50 6.25 -6.79 -8.26
N SER A 51 5.09 -7.13 -8.82
CA SER A 51 4.29 -8.26 -8.37
C SER A 51 4.16 -9.28 -9.51
N PRO A 52 4.26 -10.60 -9.22
CA PRO A 52 3.94 -11.63 -10.20
C PRO A 52 2.45 -11.64 -10.57
N TYR A 53 1.60 -11.02 -9.75
CA TYR A 53 0.14 -10.91 -9.97
C TYR A 53 -0.27 -9.56 -10.57
N CYS A 54 0.67 -8.80 -11.15
CA CYS A 54 0.38 -7.49 -11.70
C CYS A 54 -0.35 -7.60 -13.05
N GLY A 55 -1.63 -7.23 -13.09
CA GLY A 55 -2.47 -7.30 -14.31
C GLY A 55 -2.02 -6.39 -15.47
N ASN A 56 -1.13 -5.41 -15.23
CA ASN A 56 -0.58 -4.53 -16.26
C ASN A 56 0.90 -4.83 -16.60
N ASN A 57 1.41 -6.01 -16.23
CA ASN A 57 2.79 -6.43 -16.47
C ASN A 57 3.85 -5.46 -15.89
N ASN A 58 3.56 -4.79 -14.78
CA ASN A 58 4.47 -3.87 -14.08
C ASN A 58 4.90 -2.63 -14.92
N LYS A 59 4.19 -2.30 -16.01
CA LYS A 59 4.61 -1.26 -16.97
C LYS A 59 4.46 0.19 -16.48
N ILE A 60 3.64 0.44 -15.47
CA ILE A 60 3.32 1.80 -14.96
C ILE A 60 3.73 1.94 -13.48
N LEU A 61 4.78 1.25 -13.08
CA LEU A 61 5.33 1.33 -11.73
C LEU A 61 6.52 2.28 -11.71
N SER A 62 6.69 3.00 -10.59
CA SER A 62 7.86 3.86 -10.36
C SER A 62 8.28 3.74 -8.92
N ARG A 63 9.50 3.23 -8.70
CA ARG A 63 10.09 3.07 -7.38
C ARG A 63 10.27 4.44 -6.71
N ARG A 64 10.77 5.42 -7.46
CA ARG A 64 11.04 6.78 -6.95
C ARG A 64 9.77 7.47 -6.48
N LYS A 65 8.67 7.32 -7.23
CA LYS A 65 7.36 7.87 -6.81
C LYS A 65 6.79 7.11 -5.61
N ALA A 66 6.95 5.80 -5.55
CA ALA A 66 6.54 5.01 -4.39
C ALA A 66 7.30 5.43 -3.11
N GLU A 67 8.61 5.64 -3.22
CA GLU A 67 9.46 6.14 -2.13
C GLU A 67 8.97 7.50 -1.61
N TYR A 68 8.70 8.43 -2.53
CA TYR A 68 8.15 9.74 -2.20
C TYR A 68 6.82 9.62 -1.44
N VAL A 69 5.87 8.85 -1.95
CA VAL A 69 4.56 8.67 -1.29
C VAL A 69 4.71 8.04 0.09
N LEU A 70 5.55 7.00 0.23
CA LEU A 70 5.81 6.36 1.53
C LEU A 70 6.44 7.32 2.54
N LYS A 71 7.40 8.13 2.09
CA LYS A 71 8.02 9.17 2.92
C LYS A 71 6.99 10.20 3.38
N GLU A 72 6.13 10.66 2.48
CA GLU A 72 5.06 11.61 2.81
C GLU A 72 4.07 11.02 3.82
N VAL A 73 3.65 9.77 3.66
CA VAL A 73 2.74 9.08 4.60
C VAL A 73 3.36 8.92 5.99
N ILE A 74 4.68 8.70 6.07
CA ILE A 74 5.37 8.57 7.37
C ILE A 74 5.56 9.94 8.05
N LEU A 75 5.82 11.00 7.28
CA LEU A 75 6.12 12.34 7.80
C LEU A 75 4.86 13.18 8.07
N LYS A 76 3.84 13.06 7.23
CA LYS A 76 2.59 13.82 7.37
C LYS A 76 1.64 13.08 8.30
N LYS A 77 1.55 13.57 9.55
CA LYS A 77 0.52 13.20 10.53
C LYS A 77 -0.83 13.89 10.28
N GLU A 78 -0.98 14.64 9.20
CA GLU A 78 -2.25 15.28 8.91
C GLU A 78 -3.26 14.25 8.43
N ALA A 79 -4.25 13.99 9.28
CA ALA A 79 -5.46 13.31 8.88
C ALA A 79 -6.10 14.11 7.74
N ILE A 80 -6.09 13.56 6.53
CA ILE A 80 -7.01 14.01 5.49
C ILE A 80 -8.39 13.78 6.06
N ALA A 81 -9.13 14.86 6.34
CA ALA A 81 -10.51 14.78 6.78
C ALA A 81 -11.25 13.80 5.86
N VAL A 82 -11.86 12.76 6.42
CA VAL A 82 -12.62 11.78 5.64
C VAL A 82 -13.75 12.54 4.94
N ILE A 83 -13.60 12.77 3.62
CA ILE A 83 -14.44 13.73 2.89
C ILE A 83 -15.88 13.21 2.68
N GLN A 84 -16.16 11.92 2.93
CA GLN A 84 -17.52 11.38 2.82
C GLN A 84 -17.68 10.02 3.52
N GLU A 85 -18.76 9.85 4.28
CA GLU A 85 -19.25 8.52 4.66
C GLU A 85 -19.52 7.70 3.40
N ARG A 86 -18.87 6.54 3.30
CA ARG A 86 -19.07 5.63 2.17
C ARG A 86 -20.07 4.57 2.59
N TYR A 87 -21.28 4.69 2.06
CA TYR A 87 -22.32 3.69 2.19
C TYR A 87 -22.31 2.77 0.96
N GLY A 88 -22.66 1.50 1.16
CA GLY A 88 -22.81 0.51 0.10
C GLY A 88 -23.35 -0.80 0.68
N LYS A 89 -24.26 -1.47 -0.06
CA LYS A 89 -24.62 -2.85 0.27
C LYS A 89 -23.49 -3.78 -0.21
N PRO A 90 -23.11 -4.81 0.57
CA PRO A 90 -22.33 -5.91 0.04
C PRO A 90 -22.92 -6.37 -1.30
N ILE A 91 -22.06 -6.61 -2.28
CA ILE A 91 -22.47 -7.10 -3.61
C ILE A 91 -23.03 -8.53 -3.50
N VAL A 92 -22.76 -9.20 -2.37
CA VAL A 92 -23.18 -10.56 -2.04
C VAL A 92 -24.02 -10.56 -0.78
#